data_AF-A0A2E1RQA5-F1
#
_entry.id   AF-A0A2E1RQA5-F1
#
_cell.length_a   1.000
_cell.length_b   1.000
_cell.length_c   1.000
_cell.angle_alpha   90.00
_cell.angle_beta   90.00
_cell.angle_gamma   90.00
#
_symmetry.space_group_name_H-M   'P 1'
#
loop_
_entity.id
_entity.type
_entity.pdbx_description
1 polymer ?
#
loop_
_entity_poly.entity_id
_entity_poly.type
_entity_poly.pdbx_seq_one_letter_code
_entity_poly.pdbx_strand_id
1 'polypeptide(L)'
;MRLLKYTEVKDGEDNQLVFQLWQHPKPDNNYTITANINGTPARIEGWNGWDYEDHFTKEEALKALEKYEDSVWKKLFNEGKVGANI
;
A
#
# COMPACT_ATOMS: atom_id res chain seq x y z
N MET A 1 -10.17 -12.02 9.35
CA MET A 1 -9.24 -10.87 9.24
C MET A 1 -10.03 -9.58 9.47
N ARG A 2 -9.40 -8.54 9.99
CA ARG A 2 -10.01 -7.22 10.20
C ARG A 2 -9.29 -6.18 9.33
N LEU A 3 -10.02 -5.43 8.51
CA LEU A 3 -9.47 -4.28 7.78
C LEU A 3 -9.19 -3.15 8.77
N LEU A 4 -7.96 -2.64 8.76
CA LEU A 4 -7.52 -1.55 9.62
C LEU A 4 -7.35 -0.23 8.88
N LYS A 5 -6.85 -0.27 7.64
CA LYS A 5 -6.66 0.90 6.80
C LYS A 5 -6.95 0.55 5.35
N TYR A 6 -7.53 1.50 4.63
CA TYR A 6 -7.83 1.44 3.21
C TYR A 6 -7.38 2.77 2.60
N THR A 7 -6.56 2.70 1.57
CA THR A 7 -6.09 3.87 0.84
C THR A 7 -6.28 3.61 -0.64
N GLU A 8 -6.92 4.56 -1.31
CA GLU A 8 -7.22 4.47 -2.73
C GLU A 8 -6.69 5.71 -3.43
N VAL A 9 -5.93 5.49 -4.49
CA VAL A 9 -5.32 6.52 -5.32
C VAL A 9 -5.79 6.27 -6.74
N LYS A 10 -6.34 7.31 -7.37
CA LYS A 10 -6.75 7.27 -8.77
C LYS A 10 -5.94 8.27 -9.57
N ASP A 11 -5.55 7.89 -10.77
CA ASP A 11 -5.19 8.86 -11.79
C ASP A 11 -6.41 9.23 -12.65
N GLY A 12 -6.26 10.25 -13.50
CA GLY A 12 -7.31 10.73 -14.38
C GLY A 12 -7.62 9.82 -15.57
N GLU A 13 -6.92 8.69 -15.72
CA GLU A 13 -7.04 7.74 -16.83
C GLU A 13 -7.61 6.38 -16.35
N ASP A 14 -8.48 6.43 -15.34
CA ASP A 14 -9.15 5.28 -14.72
C ASP A 14 -8.21 4.26 -14.06
N ASN A 15 -6.91 4.54 -13.90
CA ASN A 15 -6.07 3.68 -13.10
C ASN A 15 -6.32 3.93 -11.61
N GLN A 16 -6.60 2.86 -10.89
CA GLN A 16 -6.87 2.82 -9.46
C GLN A 16 -5.83 1.93 -8.79
N LEU A 17 -5.08 2.50 -7.87
CA LEU A 17 -4.25 1.76 -6.94
C LEU A 17 -4.90 1.77 -5.56
N VAL A 18 -5.09 0.58 -4.99
CA VAL A 18 -5.65 0.39 -3.66
C VAL A 18 -4.61 -0.29 -2.78
N PHE A 19 -4.37 0.26 -1.59
CA PHE A 19 -3.64 -0.39 -0.51
C PHE A 19 -4.56 -0.70 0.65
N GLN A 20 -4.38 -1.87 1.28
CA GLN A 20 -5.17 -2.28 2.43
C GLN A 20 -4.27 -2.88 3.50
N LEU A 21 -4.47 -2.48 4.75
CA LEU A 21 -3.82 -3.08 5.92
C LEU A 21 -4.82 -3.96 6.65
N TRP A 22 -4.46 -5.23 6.83
CA TRP A 22 -5.27 -6.24 7.49
C TRP A 22 -4.62 -6.72 8.78
N GLN A 23 -5.45 -7.07 9.75
CA GLN A 23 -5.06 -7.77 10.97
C GLN A 23 -5.59 -9.21 10.93
N HIS A 24 -4.71 -10.18 11.15
CA HIS A 24 -5.08 -11.58 11.32
C HIS A 24 -5.79 -11.81 12.65
N PRO A 25 -6.75 -12.76 12.71
CA PRO A 25 -7.32 -13.17 13.99
C PRO A 25 -6.24 -13.78 14.90
N LYS A 26 -6.46 -13.77 16.22
CA LYS A 26 -5.61 -14.44 17.21
C LYS A 26 -5.39 -15.92 16.87
N PRO A 27 -4.26 -16.53 17.27
CA PRO A 27 -3.29 -16.05 18.27
C PRO A 27 -2.19 -15.14 17.71
N ASP A 28 -1.91 -15.21 16.41
CA ASP A 28 -0.68 -14.64 15.86
C ASP A 28 -0.73 -13.11 15.73
N ASN A 29 -1.93 -12.51 15.70
CA ASN A 29 -2.12 -11.05 15.73
C ASN A 29 -1.25 -10.27 14.70
N ASN A 30 -0.86 -10.94 13.62
CA ASN A 30 0.01 -10.37 12.59
C ASN A 30 -0.74 -9.40 11.68
N TYR A 31 0.03 -8.60 10.97
CA TYR A 31 -0.46 -7.58 10.05
C TYR A 31 0.05 -7.86 8.64
N THR A 32 -0.81 -7.70 7.65
CA THR A 32 -0.44 -7.83 6.24
C THR A 32 -0.96 -6.66 5.43
N ILE A 33 -0.20 -6.29 4.41
CA ILE A 33 -0.55 -5.24 3.46
C ILE A 33 -0.84 -5.90 2.11
N THR A 34 -1.99 -5.58 1.53
CA THR A 34 -2.32 -5.95 0.15
C THR A 34 -2.34 -4.71 -0.73
N ALA A 35 -1.96 -4.87 -2.00
CA ALA A 35 -2.09 -3.84 -3.01
C ALA A 35 -2.85 -4.39 -4.23
N ASN A 36 -3.70 -3.56 -4.84
CA ASN A 36 -4.42 -3.88 -6.06
C ASN A 36 -4.28 -2.72 -7.06
N ILE A 37 -3.94 -3.04 -8.31
CA ILE A 37 -3.96 -2.10 -9.45
C ILE A 37 -5.14 -2.49 -10.34
N ASN A 38 -6.11 -1.61 -10.51
CA ASN A 38 -7.30 -1.82 -11.33
C ASN A 38 -8.04 -3.12 -10.97
N GLY A 39 -8.17 -3.38 -9.65
CA GLY A 39 -8.74 -4.61 -9.11
C GLY A 39 -7.83 -5.84 -9.13
N THR A 40 -6.69 -5.78 -9.84
CA THR A 40 -5.73 -6.90 -9.94
C THR A 40 -4.72 -6.85 -8.79
N PRO A 41 -4.50 -7.94 -8.03
CA PRO A 41 -3.48 -7.98 -6.98
C PRO A 41 -2.09 -7.63 -7.52
N ALA A 42 -1.39 -6.72 -6.84
CA ALA A 42 -0.07 -6.26 -7.19
C ALA A 42 0.93 -6.62 -6.08
N ARG A 43 2.15 -7.00 -6.47
CA ARG A 43 3.24 -7.20 -5.53
C ARG A 43 3.82 -5.84 -5.15
N ILE A 44 4.04 -5.66 -3.86
CA ILE A 44 4.70 -4.49 -3.32
C ILE A 44 6.21 -4.79 -3.26
N GLU A 45 7.04 -4.00 -3.95
CA GLU A 45 8.49 -4.21 -3.99
C GLU A 45 9.12 -4.02 -2.60
N GLY A 46 10.00 -4.93 -2.18
CA GLY A 46 10.56 -4.95 -0.82
C GLY A 46 9.61 -5.46 0.26
N TRP A 47 8.40 -5.91 -0.13
CA TRP A 47 7.43 -6.55 0.74
C TRP A 47 7.29 -8.02 0.33
N ASN A 48 7.74 -8.93 1.20
CA ASN A 48 7.64 -10.38 0.98
C ASN A 48 6.38 -11.00 1.60
N GLY A 49 5.39 -10.19 1.99
CA GLY A 49 4.14 -10.64 2.62
C GLY A 49 3.16 -11.41 1.71
N TRP A 50 3.65 -12.08 0.66
CA TRP A 50 2.89 -13.15 0.00
C TRP A 50 2.91 -14.44 0.82
N ASP A 51 3.95 -14.64 1.64
CA ASP A 51 4.00 -15.78 2.56
C ASP A 51 3.34 -15.40 3.89
N TYR A 52 2.42 -16.26 4.32
CA TYR A 52 1.84 -16.27 5.66
C TYR A 52 2.89 -16.35 6.79
N GLU A 53 4.18 -16.49 6.45
CA GLU A 53 5.31 -16.62 7.36
C GLU A 53 5.95 -15.27 7.74
N ASP A 54 5.68 -14.17 7.02
CA ASP A 54 6.20 -12.84 7.37
C ASP A 54 5.31 -12.17 8.45
N HIS A 55 5.68 -12.41 9.71
CA HIS A 55 5.03 -11.87 10.90
C HIS A 55 5.47 -10.42 11.14
N PHE A 56 4.81 -9.44 10.51
CA PHE A 56 5.05 -8.03 10.83
C PHE A 56 4.28 -7.59 12.08
N THR A 57 4.93 -6.77 12.90
CA THR A 57 4.24 -5.99 13.94
C THR A 57 3.33 -4.94 13.32
N LYS A 58 2.43 -4.38 14.13
CA LYS A 58 1.53 -3.29 13.71
C LYS A 58 2.32 -2.09 13.21
N GLU A 59 3.35 -1.68 13.94
CA GLU A 59 4.14 -0.49 13.58
C GLU A 59 4.90 -0.68 12.28
N GLU A 60 5.46 -1.88 12.03
CA GLU A 60 6.18 -2.18 10.79
C GLU A 60 5.24 -2.13 9.58
N ALA A 61 4.07 -2.74 9.68
CA ALA A 61 3.08 -2.71 8.61
C ALA A 61 2.56 -1.29 8.35
N LEU A 62 2.33 -0.49 9.40
CA LEU A 62 1.94 0.92 9.23
C LEU A 62 3.03 1.76 8.56
N LYS A 63 4.29 1.63 9.00
CA LYS A 63 5.43 2.37 8.42
C LYS A 63 5.69 1.98 6.98
N ALA A 64 5.55 0.70 6.65
CA ALA A 64 5.72 0.23 5.29
C ALA A 64 4.61 0.78 4.39
N LEU A 65 3.35 0.68 4.83
CA LEU A 65 2.21 1.24 4.10
C LEU A 65 2.39 2.74 3.83
N GLU A 66 2.78 3.52 4.86
CA GLU A 66 3.05 4.96 4.71
C GLU A 66 4.13 5.25 3.67
N LYS A 67 5.23 4.47 3.67
CA LYS A 67 6.28 4.62 2.65
C LYS A 67 5.79 4.33 1.23
N TYR A 68 4.93 3.32 1.05
CA TYR A 68 4.38 2.98 -0.26
C TYR A 68 3.40 4.03 -0.75
N GLU A 69 2.50 4.47 0.13
CA GLU A 69 1.61 5.60 -0.13
C GLU A 69 2.43 6.81 -0.57
N ASP A 70 3.41 7.25 0.23
CA ASP A 70 4.27 8.40 -0.09
C ASP A 70 5.00 8.25 -1.43
N SER A 71 5.52 7.06 -1.73
CA SER A 71 6.21 6.79 -3.00
C SER A 71 5.29 6.95 -4.19
N VAL A 72 4.08 6.39 -4.10
CA VAL A 72 3.05 6.49 -5.14
C VAL A 72 2.57 7.93 -5.30
N TRP A 73 2.24 8.60 -4.18
CA TRP A 73 1.82 10.00 -4.18
C TRP A 73 2.92 10.88 -4.80
N LYS A 74 4.19 10.65 -4.48
CA LYS A 74 5.29 11.39 -5.11
C LYS A 74 5.39 11.13 -6.61
N LYS A 75 5.26 9.90 -7.09
CA LYS A 75 5.30 9.62 -8.53
C LYS A 75 4.13 10.28 -9.26
N LEU A 76 2.89 10.04 -8.82
CA LEU A 76 1.69 10.53 -9.50
C LEU A 76 1.56 12.06 -9.45
N PHE A 77 2.00 12.71 -8.37
CA PHE A 77 1.78 14.15 -8.17
C PHE A 77 3.03 15.03 -8.29
N ASN A 78 4.25 14.47 -8.27
CA ASN A 78 5.47 15.24 -8.55
C ASN A 78 6.05 15.04 -9.96
N GLU A 79 5.64 14.02 -10.72
CA GLU A 79 6.00 13.92 -12.15
C GLU A 79 5.35 15.04 -13.00
N GLY A 80 4.40 15.80 -12.44
CA GLY A 80 3.87 17.04 -13.01
C GLY A 80 4.63 18.33 -12.64
N LYS A 81 5.76 18.27 -11.92
CA LYS A 81 6.54 19.47 -11.51
C LYS A 81 7.95 19.55 -12.09
N VAL A 82 8.16 19.05 -13.31
CA VAL A 82 9.19 19.56 -14.21
C VAL A 82 8.47 20.28 -15.36
N GLY A 83 7.92 21.47 -15.07
CA GLY A 83 7.17 22.24 -16.07
C GLY A 83 6.34 23.43 -15.59
N ALA A 84 6.22 23.68 -14.27
CA ALA A 84 5.65 24.93 -13.78
C ALA A 84 6.78 25.85 -13.32
N ASN A 85 7.31 26.63 -14.25
CA ASN A 85 7.92 27.92 -13.91
C ASN A 85 6.87 28.73 -13.13
N ILE A 86 7.18 29.06 -11.88
CA ILE A 86 6.72 30.26 -11.19
C ILE A 86 7.92 30.86 -10.49
#